data_AF-A0AAD6A002-F1
#
_entry.id   AF-A0AAD6A002-F1
#
_cell.length_a   1.000
_cell.length_b   1.000
_cell.length_c   1.000
_cell.angle_alpha   90.00
_cell.angle_beta   90.00
_cell.angle_gamma   90.00
#
_symmetry.space_group_name_H-M   'P 1'
#
loop_
_entity.id
_entity.type
_entity.pdbx_description
1 polymer ?
#
loop_
_entity_poly.entity_id
_entity_poly.type
_entity_poly.pdbx_seq_one_letter_code
_entity_poly.pdbx_strand_id
1 'polypeptide(L)'
;MEALYLLFSIASTTLTSTFLSLSLFLRSLFSRVFPHWSQTSSAYDEPGPPPVRVYEGRVRHVRRRPVLHEFEYPVRYALIDLDRAPHCSDLSADAARSVAGTNGPVFLLTIPKSVGYEQNPLSIYYCYHIEQGKVHLNKCIAEVTNTPWGERVQFVFLPGSDLVAKPLHVSPFMDMLGNWRINAVEPSEKLSVVISVHHPTHGDYFTAILHAQEINSVKSLISMENYFWLMPHKVAIWIYWQALRLWMKNVKFLDHPKFLCPKYRDEALIRDQNLMEKRNTVILECDGEKSPRHDEKQRWCVWTDAKWPWS
;
A
#
# COMPACT_ATOMS: atom_id res chain seq x y z
N MET A 1 -2.07 -18.05 -24.87
CA MET A 1 -3.34 -17.94 -24.10
C MET A 1 -3.34 -16.72 -23.19
N GLU A 2 -2.23 -16.38 -22.53
CA GLU A 2 -2.14 -15.25 -21.60
C GLU A 2 -2.42 -13.86 -22.23
N ALA A 3 -1.91 -13.58 -23.43
CA ALA A 3 -2.13 -12.29 -24.09
C ALA A 3 -3.61 -12.05 -24.47
N LEU A 4 -4.31 -13.09 -24.92
CA LEU A 4 -5.75 -12.99 -25.22
C LEU A 4 -6.56 -12.79 -23.93
N TYR A 5 -6.24 -13.54 -22.88
CA TYR A 5 -6.86 -13.37 -21.56
C TYR A 5 -6.66 -11.95 -21.03
N LEU A 6 -5.46 -11.39 -21.17
CA LEU A 6 -5.16 -10.01 -20.82
C LEU A 6 -6.03 -9.03 -21.63
N LEU A 7 -6.11 -9.18 -22.95
CA LEU A 7 -6.92 -8.30 -23.80
C LEU A 7 -8.42 -8.37 -23.44
N PHE A 8 -8.97 -9.58 -23.29
CA PHE A 8 -10.37 -9.75 -22.89
C PHE A 8 -10.67 -9.10 -21.55
N SER A 9 -9.73 -9.21 -20.63
CA SER A 9 -9.96 -8.76 -19.27
C SER A 9 -9.72 -7.24 -19.13
N ILE A 10 -8.83 -6.60 -19.92
CA ILE A 10 -8.84 -5.12 -20.03
C ILE A 10 -10.13 -4.65 -20.70
N ALA A 11 -10.63 -5.34 -21.73
CA ALA A 11 -11.87 -4.98 -22.40
C ALA A 11 -13.08 -5.07 -21.45
N SER A 12 -13.17 -6.16 -20.69
CA SER A 12 -14.18 -6.35 -19.65
C SER A 12 -14.09 -5.29 -18.57
N THR A 13 -12.88 -5.04 -18.03
CA THR A 13 -12.66 -4.00 -17.01
C THR A 13 -13.06 -2.61 -17.53
N THR A 14 -12.72 -2.31 -18.79
CA THR A 14 -13.09 -1.04 -19.43
C THR A 14 -14.60 -0.91 -19.55
N LEU A 15 -15.29 -1.95 -20.01
CA LEU A 15 -16.75 -1.96 -20.13
C LEU A 15 -17.45 -1.82 -18.76
N THR A 16 -16.99 -2.55 -17.75
CA THR A 16 -17.53 -2.44 -16.39
C THR A 16 -17.29 -1.03 -15.82
N SER A 17 -16.09 -0.49 -16.02
CA SER A 17 -15.73 0.84 -15.53
C SER A 17 -16.53 1.94 -16.21
N THR A 18 -16.74 1.86 -17.54
CA THR A 18 -17.55 2.84 -18.26
C THR A 18 -19.01 2.81 -17.82
N PHE A 19 -19.59 1.62 -17.65
CA PHE A 19 -20.95 1.45 -17.16
C PHE A 19 -21.13 2.00 -15.74
N LEU A 20 -20.27 1.62 -14.80
CA LEU A 20 -20.34 2.08 -13.41
C LEU A 20 -20.04 3.58 -13.29
N SER A 21 -19.11 4.10 -14.10
CA SER A 21 -18.82 5.53 -14.19
C SER A 21 -20.03 6.32 -14.69
N LEU A 22 -20.74 5.82 -15.70
CA LEU A 22 -21.98 6.44 -16.19
C LEU A 22 -23.07 6.42 -15.11
N SER A 23 -23.23 5.29 -14.40
CA SER A 23 -24.18 5.18 -13.29
C SER A 23 -23.87 6.18 -12.17
N LEU A 24 -22.60 6.30 -11.75
CA LEU A 24 -22.16 7.25 -10.74
C LEU A 24 -22.44 8.70 -11.15
N PHE A 25 -22.14 9.03 -12.42
CA PHE A 25 -22.43 10.35 -12.97
C PHE A 25 -23.93 10.66 -12.96
N LEU A 26 -24.78 9.73 -13.40
CA LEU A 26 -26.24 9.88 -13.39
C LEU A 26 -26.78 10.03 -11.96
N ARG A 27 -26.26 9.26 -10.99
CA ARG A 27 -26.60 9.40 -9.56
C ARG A 27 -26.22 10.77 -9.01
N SER A 28 -25.02 11.25 -9.33
CA SER A 28 -24.57 12.58 -8.91
C SER A 28 -25.38 13.71 -9.55
N LEU A 29 -25.87 13.54 -10.78
CA LEU A 29 -26.78 14.50 -11.39
C LEU A 29 -28.16 14.46 -10.72
N PHE A 30 -28.70 13.25 -10.50
CA PHE A 30 -30.00 13.07 -9.87
C PHE A 30 -30.04 13.64 -8.45
N SER A 31 -29.00 13.42 -7.64
CA SER A 31 -28.92 13.96 -6.27
C SER A 31 -28.82 15.49 -6.24
N ARG A 32 -28.24 16.11 -7.28
CA ARG A 32 -28.21 17.58 -7.43
C ARG A 32 -29.56 18.15 -7.85
N VAL A 33 -30.32 17.42 -8.67
CA VAL A 33 -31.63 17.88 -9.20
C VAL A 33 -32.77 17.59 -8.22
N PHE A 34 -32.71 16.48 -7.48
CA PHE A 34 -33.72 16.05 -6.51
C PHE A 34 -33.13 15.83 -5.11
N PRO A 35 -32.66 16.89 -4.43
CA PRO A 35 -31.99 16.78 -3.13
C PRO A 35 -32.88 16.15 -2.05
N HIS A 36 -34.20 16.35 -2.12
CA HIS A 36 -35.16 15.79 -1.16
C HIS A 36 -35.29 14.26 -1.22
N TRP A 37 -35.01 13.63 -2.37
CA TRP A 37 -35.12 12.18 -2.53
C TRP A 37 -33.85 11.43 -2.09
N SER A 38 -32.76 12.17 -1.87
CA SER A 38 -31.44 11.63 -1.51
C SER A 38 -31.14 11.64 0.00
N GLN A 39 -32.15 11.88 0.85
CA GLN A 39 -31.99 11.70 2.30
C GLN A 39 -31.99 10.21 2.65
N THR A 40 -30.84 9.56 2.43
CA THR A 40 -30.50 8.38 3.21
C THR A 40 -30.06 8.89 4.57
N SER A 41 -30.81 8.56 5.63
CA SER A 41 -30.52 8.95 7.01
C SER A 41 -29.04 8.75 7.31
N SER A 42 -28.32 9.84 7.61
CA SER A 42 -26.94 9.77 8.04
C SER A 42 -26.91 9.16 9.43
N ALA A 43 -26.75 7.85 9.52
CA ALA A 43 -26.49 7.14 10.76
C ALA A 43 -25.03 7.38 11.19
N TYR A 44 -24.71 8.61 11.61
CA TYR A 44 -23.42 8.95 12.20
C TYR A 44 -23.63 10.06 13.24
N ASP A 45 -24.28 9.71 14.36
CA ASP A 45 -24.40 10.56 15.56
C ASP A 45 -23.55 9.99 16.71
N GLU A 46 -22.46 9.29 16.37
CA GLU A 46 -21.46 8.79 17.32
C GLU A 46 -20.42 9.89 17.57
N PRO A 47 -20.19 10.31 18.83
CA PRO A 47 -19.16 11.30 19.15
C PRO A 47 -17.75 10.75 18.85
N GLY A 48 -17.12 11.25 17.81
CA GLY A 48 -15.74 10.88 17.43
C GLY A 48 -15.38 11.30 15.99
N PRO A 49 -14.10 11.14 15.58
CA PRO A 49 -13.73 11.34 14.18
C PRO A 49 -14.52 10.37 13.28
N PRO A 50 -14.76 10.70 12.00
CA PRO A 50 -15.45 9.80 11.08
C PRO A 50 -14.68 8.48 10.94
N PRO A 51 -15.37 7.34 10.70
CA PRO A 51 -14.72 6.04 10.53
C PRO A 51 -13.81 5.99 9.29
N VAL A 52 -13.95 6.94 8.36
CA VAL A 52 -13.08 7.10 7.21
C VAL A 52 -12.61 8.56 7.16
N ARG A 53 -11.30 8.75 7.19
CA ARG A 53 -10.63 10.02 6.88
C ARG A 53 -10.05 9.93 5.48
N VAL A 54 -10.02 11.02 4.74
CA VAL A 54 -9.50 11.04 3.37
C VAL A 54 -8.30 11.96 3.27
N TYR A 55 -7.33 11.54 2.47
CA TYR A 55 -6.07 12.24 2.26
C TYR A 55 -5.88 12.53 0.77
N GLU A 56 -5.51 13.76 0.45
CA GLU A 56 -5.10 14.16 -0.89
C GLU A 56 -3.61 14.48 -0.90
N GLY A 57 -2.89 13.96 -1.89
CA GLY A 57 -1.45 14.05 -1.89
C GLY A 57 -0.82 13.72 -3.22
N ARG A 58 0.49 13.49 -3.18
CA ARG A 58 1.31 13.17 -4.34
C ARG A 58 2.29 12.05 -3.99
N VAL A 59 2.54 11.18 -4.96
CA VAL A 59 3.59 10.17 -4.91
C VAL A 59 4.70 10.59 -5.86
N ARG A 60 5.91 10.78 -5.32
CA ARG A 60 7.13 11.10 -6.08
C ARG A 60 8.04 9.89 -6.10
N HIS A 61 8.45 9.47 -7.29
CA HIS A 61 9.41 8.39 -7.51
C HIS A 61 10.69 8.97 -8.08
N VAL A 62 11.83 8.65 -7.47
CA VAL A 62 13.16 9.05 -7.90
C VAL A 62 14.00 7.80 -8.10
N ARG A 63 14.38 7.53 -9.34
CA ARG A 63 15.37 6.51 -9.70
C ARG A 63 16.66 7.19 -10.13
N ARG A 64 17.77 6.93 -9.45
CA ARG A 64 19.09 7.53 -9.70
C ARG A 64 19.98 6.69 -10.64
N ARG A 65 19.81 5.36 -10.66
CA ARG A 65 20.62 4.42 -11.47
C ARG A 65 19.76 3.35 -12.15
N PRO A 66 20.19 2.76 -13.29
CA PRO A 66 21.34 3.18 -14.09
C PRO A 66 21.09 4.49 -14.84
N VAL A 67 19.82 4.83 -15.10
CA VAL A 67 19.40 6.09 -15.74
C VAL A 67 18.56 6.90 -14.76
N LEU A 68 18.82 8.21 -14.68
CA LEU A 68 18.01 9.13 -13.90
C LEU A 68 16.59 9.19 -14.47
N HIS A 69 15.61 8.89 -13.63
CA HIS A 69 14.21 8.95 -13.97
C HIS A 69 13.39 9.34 -12.74
N GLU A 70 12.75 10.48 -12.82
CA GLU A 70 11.94 11.04 -11.75
C GLU A 70 10.57 11.45 -12.28
N PHE A 71 9.54 11.22 -11.48
CA PHE A 71 8.19 11.67 -11.76
C PHE A 71 7.37 11.78 -10.48
N GLU A 72 6.26 12.52 -10.56
CA GLU A 72 5.35 12.73 -9.46
C GLU A 72 3.90 12.79 -9.96
N TYR A 73 2.98 12.15 -9.25
CA TYR A 73 1.57 12.07 -9.64
C TYR A 73 0.63 12.23 -8.43
N PRO A 74 -0.56 12.84 -8.62
CA PRO A 74 -1.52 13.02 -7.55
C PRO A 74 -2.16 11.69 -7.15
N VAL A 75 -2.45 11.55 -5.86
CA VAL A 75 -3.12 10.39 -5.29
C VAL A 75 -4.13 10.81 -4.23
N ARG A 76 -5.13 9.96 -4.03
CA ARG A 76 -6.09 10.05 -2.92
C ARG A 76 -6.06 8.74 -2.17
N TYR A 77 -5.96 8.80 -0.84
CA TYR A 77 -6.00 7.65 0.05
C TYR A 77 -7.15 7.79 1.04
N ALA A 78 -7.74 6.67 1.43
CA ALA A 78 -8.62 6.56 2.58
C ALA A 78 -7.82 6.00 3.75
N LEU A 79 -7.98 6.62 4.92
CA LEU A 79 -7.59 6.07 6.21
C LEU A 79 -8.86 5.57 6.90
N ILE A 80 -9.02 4.26 6.95
CA ILE A 80 -10.23 3.56 7.40
C ILE A 80 -9.97 2.99 8.80
N ASP A 81 -10.83 3.32 9.74
CA ASP A 81 -10.90 2.65 11.04
C ASP A 81 -11.51 1.25 10.85
N LEU A 82 -10.68 0.21 10.92
CA LEU A 82 -11.10 -1.16 10.65
C LEU A 82 -12.01 -1.73 11.75
N ASP A 83 -11.99 -1.18 12.95
CA ASP A 83 -12.89 -1.59 14.03
C ASP A 83 -14.32 -1.12 13.77
N ARG A 84 -14.47 -0.01 13.06
CA ARG A 84 -15.77 0.57 12.69
C ARG A 84 -16.21 0.21 11.27
N ALA A 85 -15.29 -0.26 10.42
CA ALA A 85 -15.55 -0.67 9.05
C ALA A 85 -14.83 -2.00 8.68
N PRO A 86 -15.24 -3.14 9.27
CA PRO A 86 -14.48 -4.41 9.21
C PRO A 86 -14.48 -5.10 7.83
N HIS A 87 -15.30 -4.65 6.88
CA HIS A 87 -15.46 -5.28 5.56
C HIS A 87 -14.65 -4.59 4.44
N CYS A 88 -13.74 -3.68 4.79
CA CYS A 88 -13.02 -2.86 3.81
C CYS A 88 -11.59 -3.33 3.51
N SER A 89 -11.16 -4.48 4.04
CA SER A 89 -9.78 -4.97 3.95
C SER A 89 -9.67 -6.48 3.84
N ASP A 90 -8.57 -6.97 3.27
CA ASP A 90 -8.24 -8.40 3.25
C ASP A 90 -7.80 -8.91 4.63
N LEU A 91 -7.13 -8.05 5.41
CA LEU A 91 -6.72 -8.32 6.79
C LEU A 91 -7.66 -7.60 7.76
N SER A 92 -8.42 -8.34 8.58
CA SER A 92 -9.31 -7.77 9.59
C SER A 92 -8.53 -7.09 10.72
N ALA A 93 -9.19 -6.22 11.50
CA ALA A 93 -8.58 -5.56 12.66
C ALA A 93 -7.99 -6.57 13.66
N ASP A 94 -8.73 -7.65 13.98
CA ASP A 94 -8.29 -8.67 14.93
C ASP A 94 -7.10 -9.49 14.39
N ALA A 95 -7.10 -9.82 13.10
CA ALA A 95 -5.97 -10.49 12.48
C ALA A 95 -4.72 -9.58 12.48
N ALA A 96 -4.88 -8.29 12.17
CA ALA A 96 -3.81 -7.32 12.22
C ALA A 96 -3.24 -7.16 13.64
N ARG A 97 -4.10 -7.09 14.67
CA ARG A 97 -3.69 -7.08 16.09
C ARG A 97 -2.88 -8.31 16.47
N SER A 98 -3.37 -9.49 16.11
CA SER A 98 -2.72 -10.77 16.41
C SER A 98 -1.32 -10.84 15.79
N VAL A 99 -1.23 -10.49 14.50
CA VAL A 99 0.04 -10.46 13.76
C VAL A 99 1.01 -9.40 14.29
N ALA A 100 0.51 -8.22 14.65
CA ALA A 100 1.34 -7.12 15.13
C ALA A 100 1.69 -7.24 16.63
N GLY A 101 1.03 -8.14 17.37
CA GLY A 101 1.16 -8.22 18.83
C GLY A 101 0.62 -6.98 19.54
N THR A 102 -0.44 -6.35 19.00
CA THR A 102 -1.01 -5.12 19.53
C THR A 102 -2.45 -5.30 20.03
N ASN A 103 -2.92 -4.40 20.90
CA ASN A 103 -4.24 -4.48 21.55
C ASN A 103 -5.13 -3.23 21.35
N GLY A 104 -4.67 -2.24 20.58
CA GLY A 104 -5.40 -1.00 20.33
C GLY A 104 -6.11 -0.97 18.97
N PRO A 105 -6.57 0.22 18.55
CA PRO A 105 -7.22 0.44 17.25
C PRO A 105 -6.34 0.06 16.06
N VAL A 106 -6.97 -0.30 14.95
CA VAL A 106 -6.27 -0.57 13.68
C VAL A 106 -6.83 0.30 12.57
N PHE A 107 -5.95 1.06 11.91
CA PHE A 107 -6.33 1.91 10.77
C PHE A 107 -5.67 1.44 9.49
N LEU A 108 -6.44 1.36 8.40
CA LEU A 108 -5.96 1.01 7.07
C LEU A 108 -5.84 2.24 6.19
N LEU A 109 -4.63 2.55 5.74
CA LEU A 109 -4.37 3.48 4.65
C LEU A 109 -4.34 2.73 3.32
N THR A 110 -5.29 3.02 2.43
CA THR A 110 -5.45 2.31 1.15
C THR A 110 -6.06 3.21 0.07
N ILE A 111 -5.97 2.80 -1.20
CA ILE A 111 -6.75 3.37 -2.30
C ILE A 111 -7.96 2.46 -2.52
N PRO A 112 -9.19 2.88 -2.17
CA PRO A 112 -10.38 2.06 -2.36
C PRO A 112 -10.65 1.72 -3.83
N LYS A 113 -11.26 0.56 -4.05
CA LYS A 113 -11.82 0.18 -5.35
C LYS A 113 -12.77 1.26 -5.87
N SER A 114 -12.67 1.54 -7.18
CA SER A 114 -13.47 2.59 -7.82
C SER A 114 -13.97 2.11 -9.16
N VAL A 115 -15.27 2.32 -9.41
CA VAL A 115 -15.97 1.94 -10.66
C VAL A 115 -15.58 0.55 -11.16
N GLY A 116 -15.53 -0.43 -10.25
CA GLY A 116 -15.27 -1.84 -10.60
C GLY A 116 -13.81 -2.23 -10.78
N TYR A 117 -12.85 -1.31 -10.63
CA TYR A 117 -11.42 -1.57 -10.78
C TYR A 117 -10.64 -1.28 -9.51
N GLU A 118 -9.62 -2.11 -9.26
CA GLU A 118 -8.72 -2.01 -8.14
C GLU A 118 -7.28 -1.95 -8.66
N GLN A 119 -6.52 -1.03 -8.09
CA GLN A 119 -5.10 -0.85 -8.35
C GLN A 119 -4.54 -0.06 -7.17
N ASN A 120 -4.01 -0.79 -6.20
CA ASN A 120 -3.36 -0.21 -5.04
C ASN A 120 -1.98 -0.86 -4.83
N PRO A 121 -0.88 -0.17 -5.17
CA PRO A 121 0.45 -0.75 -5.04
C PRO A 121 0.91 -0.88 -3.58
N LEU A 122 0.32 -0.13 -2.65
CA LEU A 122 0.71 -0.12 -1.24
C LEU A 122 -0.49 0.18 -0.34
N SER A 123 -0.78 -0.74 0.58
CA SER A 123 -1.60 -0.46 1.77
C SER A 123 -0.74 -0.47 3.02
N ILE A 124 -1.09 0.35 4.02
CA ILE A 124 -0.45 0.33 5.34
C ILE A 124 -1.50 0.19 6.42
N TYR A 125 -1.36 -0.83 7.26
CA TYR A 125 -2.14 -0.98 8.48
C TYR A 125 -1.33 -0.37 9.63
N TYR A 126 -1.90 0.60 10.32
CA TYR A 126 -1.36 1.23 11.53
C TYR A 126 -1.95 0.52 12.74
N CYS A 127 -1.10 -0.21 13.48
CA CYS A 127 -1.50 -1.03 14.61
C CYS A 127 -1.08 -0.34 15.92
N TYR A 128 -2.07 0.11 16.67
CA TYR A 128 -1.86 0.84 17.92
C TYR A 128 -1.82 -0.10 19.12
N HIS A 129 -1.06 0.27 20.14
CA HIS A 129 -1.00 -0.41 21.43
C HIS A 129 -1.48 0.53 22.54
N ILE A 130 -2.21 -0.04 23.50
CA ILE A 130 -2.74 0.63 24.67
C ILE A 130 -1.90 0.19 25.87
N GLU A 131 -1.20 1.15 26.47
CA GLU A 131 -0.42 0.94 27.68
C GLU A 131 -0.76 2.03 28.69
N GLN A 132 -1.19 1.63 29.90
CA GLN A 132 -1.57 2.56 30.98
C GLN A 132 -2.61 3.62 30.54
N GLY A 133 -3.54 3.24 29.66
CA GLY A 133 -4.57 4.13 29.11
C GLY A 133 -4.08 5.09 28.02
N LYS A 134 -2.80 5.03 27.63
CA LYS A 134 -2.25 5.79 26.48
C LYS A 134 -2.21 4.92 25.24
N VAL A 135 -2.77 5.45 24.16
CA VAL A 135 -2.74 4.83 22.82
C VAL A 135 -1.53 5.35 22.07
N HIS A 136 -0.69 4.48 21.54
CA HIS A 136 0.48 4.86 20.73
C HIS A 136 0.67 3.89 19.55
N LEU A 137 1.20 4.40 18.44
CA LEU A 137 1.51 3.56 17.28
C LEU A 137 2.69 2.64 17.62
N ASN A 138 2.48 1.32 17.51
CA ASN A 138 3.49 0.33 17.92
C ASN A 138 4.09 -0.42 16.73
N LYS A 139 3.25 -0.84 15.78
CA LYS A 139 3.66 -1.56 14.57
C LYS A 139 2.89 -1.05 13.36
N CYS A 140 3.46 -1.28 12.19
CA CYS A 140 2.76 -1.16 10.93
C CYS A 140 2.83 -2.49 10.17
N ILE A 141 1.85 -2.74 9.30
CA ILE A 141 1.88 -3.83 8.34
C ILE A 141 1.83 -3.22 6.95
N ALA A 142 2.83 -3.51 6.12
CA ALA A 142 2.83 -3.11 4.72
C ALA A 142 2.24 -4.26 3.90
N GLU A 143 1.30 -3.93 3.02
CA GLU A 143 0.78 -4.83 2.01
C GLU A 143 1.15 -4.26 0.64
N VAL A 144 1.96 -5.02 -0.10
CA VAL A 144 2.49 -4.58 -1.39
C VAL A 144 2.02 -5.53 -2.46
N THR A 145 1.31 -4.99 -3.46
CA THR A 145 0.80 -5.74 -4.60
C THR A 145 1.65 -5.47 -5.83
N ASN A 146 2.17 -6.53 -6.44
CA ASN A 146 2.95 -6.50 -7.65
C ASN A 146 2.06 -6.53 -8.89
N THR A 147 2.16 -5.47 -9.70
CA THR A 147 1.54 -5.43 -11.03
C THR A 147 2.62 -5.44 -12.12
N PRO A 148 2.51 -6.31 -13.14
CA PRO A 148 1.36 -7.10 -13.54
C PRO A 148 1.43 -8.60 -13.16
N TRP A 149 2.17 -8.99 -12.12
CA TRP A 149 2.34 -10.43 -11.83
C TRP A 149 1.35 -11.01 -10.82
N GLY A 150 0.54 -10.16 -10.17
CA GLY A 150 -0.57 -10.60 -9.33
C GLY A 150 -0.11 -11.25 -8.04
N GLU A 151 0.99 -10.77 -7.49
CA GLU A 151 1.53 -11.26 -6.23
C GLU A 151 1.36 -10.19 -5.18
N ARG A 152 1.06 -10.60 -3.96
CA ARG A 152 0.91 -9.70 -2.84
C ARG A 152 1.76 -10.23 -1.69
N VAL A 153 2.42 -9.31 -1.00
CA VAL A 153 3.18 -9.63 0.21
C VAL A 153 2.73 -8.70 1.33
N GLN A 154 2.45 -9.29 2.49
CA GLN A 154 2.17 -8.58 3.72
C GLN A 154 3.31 -8.83 4.69
N PHE A 155 3.84 -7.78 5.34
CA PHE A 155 4.87 -7.95 6.37
C PHE A 155 4.81 -6.85 7.43
N VAL A 156 5.17 -7.21 8.67
CA VAL A 156 5.23 -6.27 9.80
C VAL A 156 6.50 -5.43 9.72
N PHE A 157 6.43 -4.15 10.07
CA PHE A 157 7.59 -3.27 10.22
C PHE A 157 7.39 -2.26 11.36
N LEU A 158 8.51 -1.71 11.85
CA LEU A 158 8.49 -0.67 12.90
C LEU A 158 8.13 0.71 12.30
N PRO A 159 7.24 1.49 12.95
CA PRO A 159 6.96 2.86 12.53
C PRO A 159 8.20 3.76 12.68
N GLY A 160 8.23 4.88 11.96
CA GLY A 160 9.33 5.85 11.97
C GLY A 160 10.53 5.45 11.11
N SER A 161 11.01 4.21 11.16
CA SER A 161 11.98 3.67 10.20
C SER A 161 12.26 2.19 10.48
N ASP A 162 12.22 1.35 9.45
CA ASP A 162 12.65 -0.04 9.54
C ASP A 162 13.36 -0.49 8.27
N LEU A 163 14.22 -1.49 8.41
CA LEU A 163 14.94 -2.11 7.31
C LEU A 163 14.41 -3.53 7.09
N VAL A 164 13.93 -3.78 5.88
CA VAL A 164 13.33 -5.06 5.46
C VAL A 164 14.07 -5.56 4.23
N ALA A 165 14.38 -6.85 4.13
CA ALA A 165 14.91 -7.38 2.89
C ALA A 165 13.84 -7.25 1.80
N LYS A 166 14.22 -6.77 0.61
CA LYS A 166 13.25 -6.52 -0.47
C LYS A 166 12.50 -7.82 -0.80
N PRO A 167 11.18 -7.89 -0.52
CA PRO A 167 10.45 -9.14 -0.65
C PRO A 167 10.00 -9.37 -2.09
N LEU A 168 9.68 -8.32 -2.85
CA LEU A 168 8.87 -8.43 -4.06
C LEU A 168 9.51 -7.77 -5.30
N HIS A 169 9.29 -8.36 -6.47
CA HIS A 169 9.78 -7.86 -7.76
C HIS A 169 8.84 -6.78 -8.33
N VAL A 170 8.77 -5.64 -7.63
CA VAL A 170 7.77 -4.58 -7.89
C VAL A 170 7.94 -3.80 -9.21
N SER A 171 8.97 -4.08 -10.01
CA SER A 171 9.18 -3.43 -11.30
C SER A 171 10.06 -4.28 -12.22
N PRO A 172 9.72 -4.41 -13.51
CA PRO A 172 10.55 -5.13 -14.48
C PRO A 172 11.90 -4.45 -14.74
N PHE A 173 12.14 -3.25 -14.22
CA PHE A 173 13.40 -2.55 -14.38
C PHE A 173 14.24 -2.57 -13.10
N MET A 174 13.90 -3.40 -12.11
CA MET A 174 14.59 -3.42 -10.82
C MET A 174 14.57 -4.84 -10.23
N ASP A 175 15.75 -5.43 -10.07
CA ASP A 175 15.93 -6.80 -9.56
C ASP A 175 15.45 -6.98 -8.11
N MET A 176 15.51 -8.19 -7.59
CA MET A 176 15.06 -8.53 -6.24
C MET A 176 16.06 -8.17 -5.13
N LEU A 177 17.24 -7.66 -5.47
CA LEU A 177 18.32 -7.48 -4.51
C LEU A 177 18.15 -6.21 -3.68
N GLY A 178 18.88 -6.18 -2.57
CA GLY A 178 18.89 -5.05 -1.65
C GLY A 178 17.79 -5.09 -0.59
N ASN A 179 17.77 -4.01 0.18
CA ASN A 179 16.88 -3.83 1.32
C ASN A 179 16.00 -2.61 1.11
N TRP A 180 14.77 -2.67 1.60
CA TRP A 180 13.89 -1.54 1.72
C TRP A 180 14.06 -0.89 3.08
N ARG A 181 14.37 0.41 3.09
CA ARG A 181 14.18 1.24 4.28
C ARG A 181 12.83 1.92 4.14
N ILE A 182 11.90 1.55 5.02
CA ILE A 182 10.51 2.03 5.04
C ILE A 182 10.35 2.93 6.26
N ASN A 183 9.89 4.15 6.03
CA ASN A 183 9.53 5.11 7.06
C ASN A 183 8.05 5.45 6.86
N ALA A 184 7.22 5.08 7.84
CA ALA A 184 5.85 5.52 7.94
C ALA A 184 5.66 6.20 9.30
N VAL A 185 5.18 7.44 9.28
CA VAL A 185 4.84 8.19 10.49
C VAL A 185 3.37 8.03 10.83
N GLU A 186 3.02 8.32 12.08
CA GLU A 186 1.63 8.29 12.52
C GLU A 186 0.75 9.25 11.68
N PRO A 187 -0.39 8.77 11.14
CA PRO A 187 -1.23 9.57 10.28
C PRO A 187 -2.05 10.61 11.07
N SER A 188 -1.70 11.88 10.88
CA SER A 188 -2.39 13.05 11.48
C SER A 188 -2.89 13.98 10.37
N GLU A 189 -2.76 15.30 10.50
CA GLU A 189 -3.10 16.24 9.41
C GLU A 189 -2.22 16.04 8.17
N LYS A 190 -0.97 15.60 8.38
CA LYS A 190 -0.01 15.29 7.32
C LYS A 190 0.37 13.83 7.41
N LEU A 191 0.36 13.19 6.25
CA LEU A 191 0.77 11.81 6.07
C LEU A 191 2.06 11.79 5.25
N SER A 192 3.04 11.02 5.72
CA SER A 192 4.26 10.75 4.97
C SER A 192 4.65 9.28 5.04
N VAL A 193 4.93 8.71 3.87
CA VAL A 193 5.52 7.38 3.74
C VAL A 193 6.70 7.47 2.79
N VAL A 194 7.87 7.01 3.21
CA VAL A 194 9.08 7.00 2.39
C VAL A 194 9.61 5.58 2.31
N ILE A 195 9.78 5.08 1.08
CA ILE A 195 10.40 3.78 0.81
C ILE A 195 11.64 4.02 -0.03
N SER A 196 12.79 3.62 0.48
CA SER A 196 14.07 3.71 -0.25
C SER A 196 14.67 2.33 -0.42
N VAL A 197 15.30 2.09 -1.57
CA VAL A 197 15.96 0.81 -1.88
C VAL A 197 17.46 1.01 -1.80
N HIS A 198 18.08 0.29 -0.87
CA HIS A 198 19.52 0.19 -0.74
C HIS A 198 20.01 -1.08 -1.45
N HIS A 199 20.65 -0.91 -2.60
CA HIS A 199 21.15 -2.01 -3.42
C HIS A 199 22.65 -2.27 -3.14
N PRO A 200 23.10 -3.53 -3.03
CA PRO A 200 24.50 -3.85 -2.74
C PRO A 200 25.50 -3.25 -3.74
N THR A 201 25.12 -3.13 -5.02
CA THR A 201 26.02 -2.58 -6.06
C THR A 201 25.69 -1.14 -6.48
N HIS A 202 24.47 -0.65 -6.19
CA HIS A 202 23.99 0.64 -6.70
C HIS A 202 23.73 1.67 -5.59
N GLY A 203 23.87 1.27 -4.32
CA GLY A 203 23.54 2.11 -3.17
C GLY A 203 22.06 2.50 -3.15
N ASP A 204 21.77 3.70 -2.65
CA ASP A 204 20.42 4.25 -2.55
C ASP A 204 19.89 4.77 -3.90
N TYR A 205 19.58 3.82 -4.78
CA TYR A 205 19.29 4.15 -6.18
C TYR A 205 17.81 4.42 -6.48
N PHE A 206 16.89 4.05 -5.59
CA PHE A 206 15.46 4.30 -5.76
C PHE A 206 14.82 4.83 -4.48
N THR A 207 13.90 5.77 -4.63
CA THR A 207 13.11 6.32 -3.53
C THR A 207 11.69 6.62 -4.01
N ALA A 208 10.69 6.15 -3.28
CA ALA A 208 9.28 6.50 -3.42
C ALA A 208 8.83 7.26 -2.18
N ILE A 209 8.16 8.39 -2.39
CA ILE A 209 7.73 9.30 -1.32
C ILE A 209 6.25 9.60 -1.53
N LEU A 210 5.43 9.25 -0.56
CA LEU A 210 4.05 9.72 -0.43
C LEU A 210 4.04 10.89 0.54
N HIS A 211 3.50 12.02 0.09
CA HIS A 211 3.10 13.13 0.95
C HIS A 211 1.63 13.42 0.69
N ALA A 212 0.81 13.41 1.74
CA ALA A 212 -0.60 13.75 1.65
C ALA A 212 -1.05 14.57 2.84
N GLN A 213 -2.13 15.31 2.65
CA GLN A 213 -2.79 16.10 3.69
C GLN A 213 -4.19 15.57 3.88
N GLU A 214 -4.61 15.49 5.14
CA GLU A 214 -5.99 15.16 5.46
C GLU A 214 -6.90 16.28 4.93
N ILE A 215 -7.96 15.87 4.24
CA ILE A 215 -9.03 16.77 3.86
C ILE A 215 -10.11 16.66 4.94
N ASN A 216 -10.14 17.64 5.84
CA ASN A 216 -11.13 17.72 6.92
C ASN A 216 -12.54 17.61 6.32
N SER A 217 -13.22 16.49 6.63
CA SER A 217 -14.54 16.13 6.09
C SER A 217 -15.69 17.01 6.60
N VAL A 218 -15.42 18.24 7.04
CA VAL A 218 -16.39 19.09 7.73
C VAL A 218 -17.36 19.79 6.75
N LYS A 219 -17.16 19.75 5.42
CA LYS A 219 -18.01 20.53 4.48
C LYS A 219 -18.29 20.00 3.06
N SER A 220 -18.03 18.74 2.69
CA SER A 220 -18.19 18.37 1.26
C SER A 220 -19.28 17.34 0.98
N LEU A 221 -20.31 17.80 0.27
CA LEU A 221 -21.43 17.08 -0.37
C LEU A 221 -21.01 15.99 -1.39
N ILE A 222 -19.75 15.55 -1.36
CA ILE A 222 -19.16 14.64 -2.33
C ILE A 222 -19.08 13.26 -1.67
N SER A 223 -19.88 12.33 -2.17
CA SER A 223 -19.81 10.92 -1.75
C SER A 223 -18.39 10.36 -1.95
N MET A 224 -17.97 9.42 -1.10
CA MET A 224 -16.67 8.73 -1.23
C MET A 224 -16.47 8.17 -2.65
N GLU A 225 -17.52 7.64 -3.27
CA GLU A 225 -17.51 7.15 -4.65
C GLU A 225 -17.04 8.23 -5.65
N ASN A 226 -17.55 9.46 -5.52
CA ASN A 226 -17.16 10.59 -6.36
C ASN A 226 -15.74 11.07 -6.03
N TYR A 227 -15.35 11.04 -4.76
CA TYR A 227 -14.01 11.45 -4.33
C TYR A 227 -12.92 10.53 -4.91
N PHE A 228 -13.16 9.22 -4.93
CA PHE A 228 -12.22 8.23 -5.50
C PHE A 228 -12.49 7.89 -6.98
N TRP A 229 -13.36 8.63 -7.67
CA TRP A 229 -13.75 8.32 -9.05
C TRP A 229 -12.52 8.21 -9.98
N LEU A 230 -12.34 7.02 -10.58
CA LEU A 230 -11.22 6.65 -11.46
C LEU A 230 -9.81 6.74 -10.82
N MET A 231 -9.71 6.83 -9.49
CA MET A 231 -8.41 6.96 -8.81
C MET A 231 -7.50 5.74 -9.06
N PRO A 232 -7.94 4.47 -8.87
CA PRO A 232 -7.17 3.29 -9.25
C PRO A 232 -6.72 3.28 -10.73
N HIS A 233 -7.60 3.67 -11.66
CA HIS A 233 -7.26 3.75 -13.10
C HIS A 233 -6.13 4.74 -13.36
N LYS A 234 -6.17 5.91 -12.71
CA LYS A 234 -5.09 6.90 -12.81
C LYS A 234 -3.77 6.32 -12.33
N VAL A 235 -3.76 5.60 -11.20
CA VAL A 235 -2.55 4.94 -10.68
C VAL A 235 -2.01 3.92 -11.70
N ALA A 236 -2.88 3.07 -12.26
CA ALA A 236 -2.48 2.10 -13.28
C ALA A 236 -1.85 2.77 -14.51
N ILE A 237 -2.51 3.80 -15.05
CA ILE A 237 -2.00 4.57 -16.20
C ILE A 237 -0.62 5.14 -15.91
N TRP A 238 -0.41 5.73 -14.73
CA TRP A 238 0.90 6.27 -14.34
C TRP A 238 1.98 5.19 -14.24
N ILE A 239 1.67 4.04 -13.65
CA ILE A 239 2.61 2.91 -13.54
C ILE A 239 3.04 2.44 -14.93
N TYR A 240 2.10 2.13 -15.82
CA TYR A 240 2.41 1.63 -17.16
C TYR A 240 3.07 2.69 -18.04
N TRP A 241 2.67 3.95 -17.94
CA TRP A 241 3.28 5.05 -18.69
C TRP A 241 4.76 5.24 -18.33
N GLN A 242 5.09 5.20 -17.03
CA GLN A 242 6.48 5.37 -16.60
C GLN A 242 7.32 4.12 -16.89
N ALA A 243 6.73 2.92 -16.83
CA ALA A 243 7.37 1.70 -17.30
C ALA A 243 7.74 1.80 -18.80
N LEU A 244 6.82 2.27 -19.64
CA LEU A 244 7.07 2.50 -21.07
C LEU A 244 8.19 3.54 -21.29
N ARG A 245 8.21 4.63 -20.51
CA ARG A 245 9.28 5.63 -20.59
C ARG A 245 10.65 5.10 -20.19
N LEU A 246 10.72 4.18 -19.22
CA LEU A 246 11.98 3.51 -18.85
C LEU A 246 12.45 2.57 -19.96
N TRP A 247 11.52 1.82 -20.56
CA TRP A 247 11.82 0.98 -21.72
C TRP A 247 12.37 1.79 -22.89
N MET A 248 11.73 2.92 -23.24
CA MET A 248 12.23 3.84 -24.27
C MET A 248 13.59 4.45 -23.93
N LYS A 249 13.98 4.51 -22.65
CA LYS A 249 15.33 4.92 -22.20
C LYS A 249 16.34 3.77 -22.21
N ASN A 250 16.01 2.63 -22.81
CA ASN A 250 16.85 1.41 -22.88
C ASN A 250 17.29 0.89 -21.50
N VAL A 251 16.47 1.08 -20.46
CA VAL A 251 16.72 0.44 -19.17
C VAL A 251 16.47 -1.06 -19.32
N LYS A 252 17.43 -1.88 -18.87
CA LYS A 252 17.36 -3.34 -18.97
C LYS A 252 16.06 -3.86 -18.33
N PHE A 253 15.28 -4.58 -19.13
CA PHE A 253 14.14 -5.36 -18.67
C PHE A 253 14.64 -6.64 -17.99
N LEU A 254 14.06 -6.96 -16.84
CA LEU A 254 14.36 -8.14 -16.04
C LEU A 254 13.08 -8.97 -15.96
N ASP A 255 13.19 -10.22 -16.40
CA ASP A 255 12.09 -11.17 -16.31
C ASP A 255 11.73 -11.44 -14.85
N HIS A 256 10.44 -11.75 -14.64
CA HIS A 256 9.97 -12.05 -13.30
C HIS A 256 10.66 -13.29 -12.74
N PRO A 257 11.16 -13.26 -11.48
CA PRO A 257 11.87 -14.38 -10.87
C PRO A 257 11.10 -15.70 -10.91
N LYS A 258 9.75 -15.65 -10.88
CA LYS A 258 8.88 -16.83 -10.98
C LYS A 258 9.16 -17.75 -12.18
N PHE A 259 9.72 -17.21 -13.27
CA PHE A 259 10.04 -17.98 -14.47
C PHE A 259 11.45 -18.59 -14.44
N LEU A 260 12.33 -18.09 -13.58
CA LEU A 260 13.75 -18.46 -13.53
C LEU A 260 14.10 -19.27 -12.27
N CYS A 261 13.56 -18.88 -11.12
CA CYS A 261 13.78 -19.51 -9.83
C CYS A 261 12.44 -19.68 -9.12
N PRO A 262 11.87 -20.90 -9.04
CA PRO A 262 10.61 -21.14 -8.32
C PRO A 262 10.68 -20.85 -6.82
N LYS A 263 11.88 -20.91 -6.21
CA LYS A 263 12.12 -20.71 -4.77
C LYS A 263 12.41 -19.26 -4.37
N TYR A 264 12.28 -18.30 -5.28
CA TYR A 264 12.54 -16.87 -5.01
C TYR A 264 11.75 -16.30 -3.81
N ARG A 265 10.53 -16.79 -3.53
CA ARG A 265 9.76 -16.39 -2.35
C ARG A 265 10.45 -16.84 -1.06
N ASP A 266 10.89 -18.09 -1.01
CA ASP A 266 11.63 -18.64 0.14
C ASP A 266 12.98 -17.94 0.33
N GLU A 267 13.70 -17.68 -0.76
CA GLU A 267 14.95 -16.91 -0.73
C GLU A 267 14.74 -15.49 -0.21
N ALA A 268 13.62 -14.85 -0.53
CA ALA A 268 13.27 -13.54 0.01
C ALA A 268 13.02 -13.59 1.52
N LEU A 269 12.32 -14.62 2.02
CA LEU A 269 12.08 -14.83 3.45
C LEU A 269 13.38 -15.10 4.21
N ILE A 270 14.25 -15.97 3.68
CA ILE A 270 15.55 -16.29 4.28
C ILE A 270 16.43 -15.04 4.34
N ARG A 271 16.42 -14.19 3.31
CA ARG A 271 17.17 -12.92 3.33
C ARG A 271 16.68 -11.99 4.44
N ASP A 272 15.38 -11.91 4.68
CA ASP A 272 14.84 -11.08 5.76
C ASP A 272 15.20 -11.64 7.14
N GLN A 273 15.10 -12.95 7.33
CA GLN A 273 15.55 -13.62 8.56
C GLN A 273 17.02 -13.32 8.86
N ASN A 274 17.91 -13.51 7.87
CA ASN A 274 19.34 -13.20 8.00
C ASN A 274 19.59 -11.72 8.32
N LEU A 275 18.77 -10.80 7.80
CA LEU A 275 18.88 -9.38 8.09
C LEU A 275 18.53 -9.08 9.56
N MET A 276 17.50 -9.74 10.09
CA MET A 276 17.07 -9.61 11.48
C MET A 276 18.10 -10.21 12.45
N GLU A 277 18.67 -11.37 12.14
CA GLU A 277 19.73 -11.99 12.95
C GLU A 277 20.98 -11.10 13.06
N LYS A 278 21.40 -10.50 11.93
CA LYS A 278 22.51 -9.54 11.92
C LYS A 278 22.22 -8.32 12.78
N ARG A 279 21.00 -7.78 12.71
CA ARG A 279 20.56 -6.66 13.55
C ARG A 279 20.62 -7.01 15.03
N ASN A 280 20.13 -8.19 15.42
CA ASN A 280 20.13 -8.63 16.81
C ASN A 280 21.54 -8.87 17.35
N THR A 281 22.45 -9.40 16.52
CA THR A 281 23.86 -9.60 16.88
C THR A 281 24.55 -8.25 17.17
N VAL A 282 24.36 -7.25 16.29
CA VAL A 282 24.92 -5.92 16.50
C VAL A 282 24.38 -5.24 17.76
N ILE A 283 23.09 -5.43 18.07
CA ILE A 283 22.48 -4.89 19.30
C ILE A 283 23.09 -5.57 20.53
N LEU A 284 23.27 -6.90 20.53
CA LEU A 284 23.88 -7.63 21.64
C LEU A 284 25.36 -7.27 21.88
N GLU A 285 26.09 -6.91 20.82
CA GLU A 285 27.47 -6.41 20.94
C GLU A 285 27.53 -4.98 21.52
N CYS A 286 26.52 -4.15 21.26
CA CYS A 286 26.45 -2.77 21.76
C CYS A 286 25.86 -2.67 23.18
N ASP A 287 24.85 -3.47 23.49
CA ASP A 287 24.16 -3.49 24.78
C ASP A 287 24.54 -4.77 25.53
N GLY A 288 25.59 -4.69 26.36
CA GLY A 288 26.03 -5.79 27.21
C GLY A 288 24.86 -6.49 27.93
N GLU A 289 24.68 -7.77 27.62
CA GLU A 289 23.74 -8.72 28.23
C GLU A 289 22.32 -8.19 28.51
N LYS A 290 21.52 -7.97 27.47
CA LYS A 290 20.07 -8.17 27.55
C LYS A 290 19.62 -9.18 26.50
N SER A 291 19.31 -10.39 26.96
CA SER A 291 18.73 -11.44 26.11
C SER A 291 17.44 -10.94 25.46
N PRO A 292 17.29 -11.00 24.12
CA PRO A 292 16.04 -10.65 23.47
C PRO A 292 14.95 -11.62 23.93
N ARG A 293 13.71 -11.11 24.08
CA ARG A 293 12.54 -11.95 24.39
C ARG A 293 12.39 -13.00 23.29
N HIS A 294 12.12 -14.24 23.69
CA HIS A 294 12.26 -15.46 22.88
C HIS A 294 11.30 -15.55 21.65
N ASP A 295 10.40 -14.57 21.46
CA ASP A 295 9.40 -14.50 20.38
C ASP A 295 9.76 -13.56 19.20
N GLU A 296 10.85 -12.78 19.28
CA GLU A 296 11.19 -11.80 18.22
C GLU A 296 12.06 -12.36 17.07
N LYS A 297 12.19 -13.69 16.96
CA LYS A 297 13.15 -14.29 16.00
C LYS A 297 12.74 -14.16 14.54
N GLN A 298 11.45 -13.99 14.23
CA GLN A 298 11.00 -13.96 12.84
C GLN A 298 9.96 -12.85 12.60
N ARG A 299 10.27 -11.96 11.66
CA ARG A 299 9.30 -11.01 11.13
C ARG A 299 8.19 -11.78 10.41
N TRP A 300 6.94 -11.52 10.78
CA TRP A 300 5.81 -12.07 10.04
C TRP A 300 5.79 -11.52 8.62
N CYS A 301 5.79 -12.41 7.63
CA CYS A 301 5.77 -12.10 6.21
C CYS A 301 4.98 -13.19 5.47
N VAL A 302 3.91 -12.80 4.77
CA VAL A 302 3.00 -13.73 4.09
C VAL A 302 2.84 -13.33 2.64
N TRP A 303 2.91 -14.32 1.76
CA TRP A 303 2.66 -14.17 0.34
C TRP A 303 1.27 -14.69 -0.01
N THR A 304 0.53 -13.90 -0.77
CA THR A 304 -0.75 -14.28 -1.36
C THR A 304 -0.76 -13.91 -2.84
N ASP A 305 -1.68 -14.50 -3.60
CA ASP A 305 -1.87 -14.13 -5.00
C ASP A 305 -3.04 -13.14 -5.08
N ALA A 306 -2.80 -12.01 -5.75
CA ALA A 306 -3.82 -11.04 -6.09
C ALA A 306 -4.64 -11.54 -7.29
N LYS A 307 -5.96 -11.50 -7.16
CA LYS A 307 -6.89 -11.87 -8.22
C LYS A 307 -6.89 -10.81 -9.30
N TRP A 308 -6.79 -11.23 -10.54
CA TRP A 308 -6.93 -10.35 -11.69
C TRP A 308 -8.38 -9.77 -11.75
N PRO A 309 -8.62 -8.47 -12.04
CA PRO A 309 -7.69 -7.36 -12.27
C PRO A 309 -7.23 -6.71 -10.96
N TRP A 310 -6.15 -7.23 -10.40
CA TRP A 310 -5.39 -6.70 -9.26
C TRP A 310 -6.21 -6.34 -8.01
N SER A 311 -7.17 -7.19 -7.67
CA SER A 311 -7.85 -7.30 -6.36
C SER A 311 -7.21 -8.35 -5.44
#